data_AF-A0A5D0NUT8-F1
#
_entry.id   AF-A0A5D0NUT8-F1
#
_cell.length_a   1.000
_cell.length_b   1.000
_cell.length_c   1.000
_cell.angle_alpha   90.00
_cell.angle_beta   90.00
_cell.angle_gamma   90.00
#
_symmetry.space_group_name_H-M   'P 1'
#
loop_
_entity.id
_entity.type
_entity.pdbx_description
1 polymer ?
#
loop_
_entity_poly.entity_id
_entity_poly.type
_entity_poly.pdbx_seq_one_letter_code
_entity_poly.pdbx_strand_id
1 'polypeptide(L)'
;MNVTETSGPGVKADAVSLEAAKKVDFSDFYQESYHRLVNLLVFVLKAPVHEVEEAVQVGFIEAYRRWSKVEAPEPYVRKAATNAFFRERKRDARQADAEKRAVLAGLLNPRGRSGRELDDADDYAWVQMVIKDLPPRQRQVMLGIAKGLSNEVIASLLGINEPNVRSNARHARRRLEKSLDLKKMISGRAPEPGKGGSA
;
A
#
# COMPACT_ATOMS: atom_id res chain seq x y z
N MET A 1 -44.67 -19.70 69.82
CA MET A 1 -45.62 -19.90 68.70
C MET A 1 -46.17 -18.52 68.36
N ASN A 2 -45.94 -17.83 67.25
CA ASN A 2 -45.33 -18.07 65.92
C ASN A 2 -44.57 -16.76 65.55
N VAL A 3 -43.33 -16.72 65.04
CA VAL A 3 -42.73 -17.20 63.76
C VAL A 3 -43.21 -16.40 62.52
N THR A 4 -42.25 -15.60 62.00
CA THR A 4 -41.97 -15.13 60.61
C THR A 4 -42.87 -14.12 59.88
N GLU A 5 -42.31 -12.91 59.71
CA GLU A 5 -41.83 -12.29 58.46
C GLU A 5 -42.53 -12.69 57.13
N THR A 6 -43.00 -11.69 56.37
CA THR A 6 -42.98 -11.75 54.90
C THR A 6 -42.92 -10.34 54.31
N SER A 7 -41.69 -9.97 53.93
CA SER A 7 -41.37 -8.90 52.98
C SER A 7 -41.91 -9.23 51.59
N GLY A 8 -42.30 -8.20 50.83
CA GLY A 8 -42.50 -8.32 49.39
C GLY A 8 -42.39 -6.98 48.66
N PRO A 9 -41.23 -6.64 48.08
CA PRO A 9 -41.10 -5.61 47.06
C PRO A 9 -40.90 -6.29 45.69
N GLY A 10 -41.99 -6.69 45.04
CA GLY A 10 -41.94 -7.50 43.81
C GLY A 10 -42.05 -6.76 42.47
N VAL A 11 -42.13 -5.43 42.44
CA VAL A 11 -42.55 -4.72 41.21
C VAL A 11 -41.41 -3.93 40.52
N LYS A 12 -40.25 -3.75 41.16
CA LYS A 12 -39.14 -2.95 40.59
C LYS A 12 -38.06 -3.76 39.85
N ALA A 13 -38.02 -5.08 40.00
CA ALA A 13 -37.01 -5.94 39.34
C ALA A 13 -37.34 -6.20 37.86
N ASP A 14 -38.64 -6.24 37.51
CA ASP A 14 -39.07 -6.58 36.15
C ASP A 14 -38.90 -5.41 35.17
N ALA A 15 -39.04 -4.18 35.63
CA ALA A 15 -38.80 -2.98 34.82
C ALA A 15 -37.31 -2.80 34.47
N VAL A 16 -36.41 -3.02 35.43
CA VAL A 16 -34.95 -2.97 35.19
C VAL A 16 -34.49 -4.10 34.25
N SER A 17 -35.22 -5.22 34.21
CA SER A 17 -34.93 -6.36 33.33
C SER A 17 -35.43 -6.18 31.89
N LEU A 18 -36.39 -5.27 31.66
CA LEU A 18 -36.87 -4.89 30.33
C LEU A 18 -36.04 -3.75 29.71
N GLU A 19 -35.41 -2.91 30.55
CA GLU A 19 -34.57 -1.77 30.13
C GLU A 19 -33.19 -2.18 29.59
N ALA A 20 -32.74 -3.41 29.84
CA ALA A 20 -31.61 -4.05 29.16
C ALA A 20 -32.02 -4.50 27.74
N ALA A 21 -32.57 -3.54 26.99
CA ALA A 21 -33.13 -3.65 25.67
C ALA A 21 -32.31 -4.61 24.80
N LYS A 22 -33.02 -5.56 24.16
CA LYS A 22 -32.51 -6.50 23.17
C LYS A 22 -31.27 -5.93 22.48
N LYS A 23 -30.09 -6.48 22.78
CA LYS A 23 -28.94 -6.37 21.87
C LYS A 23 -29.49 -6.73 20.50
N VAL A 24 -29.47 -5.76 19.58
CA VAL A 24 -29.83 -6.01 18.18
C VAL A 24 -29.05 -7.26 17.76
N ASP A 25 -29.74 -8.23 17.17
CA ASP A 25 -29.05 -9.41 16.70
C ASP A 25 -28.10 -9.01 15.59
N PHE A 26 -26.90 -9.61 15.57
CA PHE A 26 -25.91 -9.26 14.56
C PHE A 26 -26.42 -9.54 13.14
N SER A 27 -27.19 -10.63 12.96
CA SER A 27 -27.75 -10.99 11.66
C SER A 27 -28.70 -9.91 11.15
N ASP A 28 -29.62 -9.45 12.01
CA ASP A 28 -30.57 -8.39 11.65
C ASP A 28 -29.83 -7.09 11.29
N PHE A 29 -28.87 -6.68 12.12
CA PHE A 29 -28.03 -5.52 11.85
C PHE A 29 -27.29 -5.65 10.51
N TYR A 30 -26.71 -6.82 10.22
CA TYR A 30 -25.99 -7.07 8.97
C TYR A 30 -26.93 -6.92 7.76
N GLN A 31 -28.08 -7.59 7.77
CA GLN A 31 -29.04 -7.57 6.66
C GLN A 31 -29.56 -6.15 6.38
N GLU A 32 -29.84 -5.38 7.43
CA GLU A 32 -30.38 -4.03 7.30
C GLU A 32 -29.35 -2.97 6.90
N SER A 33 -28.08 -3.16 7.24
CA SER A 33 -27.05 -2.11 7.10
C SER A 33 -26.02 -2.39 6.00
N TYR A 34 -25.82 -3.64 5.57
CA TYR A 34 -24.74 -4.00 4.63
C TYR A 34 -24.77 -3.17 3.34
N HIS A 35 -25.87 -3.27 2.57
CA HIS A 35 -25.97 -2.57 1.29
C HIS A 35 -25.95 -1.04 1.44
N ARG A 36 -26.56 -0.51 2.51
CA ARG A 36 -26.53 0.92 2.83
C ARG A 36 -25.10 1.40 3.06
N LEU A 37 -24.32 0.65 3.84
CA LEU A 37 -22.93 0.97 4.15
C LEU A 37 -22.01 0.84 2.95
N VAL A 38 -22.19 -0.19 2.11
CA VAL A 38 -21.47 -0.33 0.84
C VAL A 38 -21.72 0.88 -0.05
N ASN A 39 -22.98 1.23 -0.30
CA ASN A 39 -23.34 2.36 -1.17
C ASN A 39 -22.79 3.70 -0.63
N LEU A 40 -22.90 3.92 0.68
CA LEU A 40 -22.34 5.10 1.33
C LEU A 40 -20.82 5.17 1.15
N LEU A 41 -20.10 4.08 1.38
CA LEU A 41 -18.64 4.06 1.31
C LEU A 41 -18.13 4.09 -0.13
N VAL A 42 -18.85 3.52 -1.10
CA VAL A 42 -18.55 3.70 -2.54
C VAL A 42 -18.59 5.17 -2.90
N PHE A 43 -19.64 5.88 -2.47
CA PHE A 43 -19.78 7.31 -2.71
C PHE A 43 -18.67 8.13 -2.03
N VAL A 44 -18.37 7.86 -0.76
CA VAL A 44 -17.38 8.62 0.03
C VAL A 44 -15.94 8.34 -0.40
N LEU A 45 -15.60 7.06 -0.63
CA LEU A 45 -14.23 6.64 -0.97
C LEU A 45 -13.92 6.78 -2.45
N LYS A 46 -14.94 6.97 -3.30
CA LYS A 46 -14.81 7.07 -4.76
C LYS A 46 -14.02 5.89 -5.34
N ALA A 47 -14.36 4.69 -4.89
CA ALA A 47 -13.69 3.45 -5.22
C ALA A 47 -14.65 2.46 -5.89
N PRO A 48 -14.14 1.47 -6.66
CA PRO A 48 -14.96 0.41 -7.21
C PRO A 48 -15.74 -0.33 -6.12
N VAL A 49 -16.95 -0.77 -6.45
CA VAL A 49 -17.85 -1.50 -5.52
C VAL A 49 -17.15 -2.68 -4.85
N HIS A 50 -16.45 -3.52 -5.61
CA HIS A 50 -15.81 -4.73 -5.08
C HIS A 50 -14.75 -4.41 -4.00
N GLU A 51 -13.92 -3.37 -4.19
CA GLU A 51 -12.93 -2.96 -3.18
C GLU A 51 -13.60 -2.49 -1.89
N VAL A 52 -14.76 -1.83 -2.01
CA VAL A 52 -15.52 -1.34 -0.86
C VAL A 52 -16.26 -2.48 -0.16
N GLU A 53 -16.83 -3.42 -0.90
CA GLU A 53 -17.49 -4.60 -0.35
C GLU A 53 -16.54 -5.42 0.51
N GLU A 54 -15.32 -5.69 0.04
CA GLU A 54 -14.29 -6.36 0.82
C GLU A 54 -13.97 -5.61 2.12
N ALA A 55 -13.81 -4.28 2.04
CA ALA A 55 -13.55 -3.45 3.21
C ALA A 55 -14.72 -3.47 4.22
N VAL A 56 -15.96 -3.39 3.72
CA VAL A 56 -17.18 -3.47 4.54
C VAL A 56 -17.30 -4.83 5.22
N GLN A 57 -17.04 -5.93 4.51
CA GLN A 57 -17.02 -7.27 5.08
C GLN A 57 -16.01 -7.37 6.22
N VAL A 58 -14.79 -6.86 6.04
CA VAL A 58 -13.79 -6.79 7.12
C VAL A 58 -14.32 -5.99 8.32
N GLY A 59 -15.01 -4.87 8.07
CA GLY A 59 -15.65 -4.08 9.13
C GLY A 59 -16.69 -4.87 9.93
N PHE A 60 -17.55 -5.63 9.24
CA PHE A 60 -18.54 -6.50 9.88
C PHE A 60 -17.91 -7.67 10.64
N ILE A 61 -16.85 -8.29 10.11
CA ILE A 61 -16.11 -9.35 10.82
C ILE A 61 -15.52 -8.82 12.13
N GLU A 62 -14.93 -7.62 12.12
CA GLU A 62 -14.39 -6.97 13.32
C GLU A 62 -15.48 -6.58 14.32
N ALA A 63 -16.66 -6.16 13.82
CA ALA A 63 -17.81 -5.89 14.67
C ALA A 63 -18.34 -7.17 15.32
N TYR A 64 -18.48 -8.26 14.55
CA TYR A 64 -18.94 -9.55 15.04
C TYR A 64 -18.05 -10.09 16.16
N ARG A 65 -16.72 -10.02 15.99
CA ARG A 65 -15.72 -10.44 17.00
C ARG A 65 -15.88 -9.73 18.34
N ARG A 66 -16.44 -8.52 18.34
CA ARG A 66 -16.59 -7.68 19.54
C ARG A 66 -18.04 -7.31 19.80
N TRP A 67 -19.00 -8.04 19.22
CA TRP A 67 -20.40 -7.65 19.17
C TRP A 67 -20.97 -7.33 20.56
N SER A 68 -20.58 -8.15 21.55
CA SER A 68 -21.01 -7.98 22.93
C SER A 68 -20.56 -6.66 23.59
N LYS A 69 -19.58 -5.96 23.02
CA LYS A 69 -18.96 -4.73 23.54
C LYS A 69 -19.18 -3.52 22.63
N VAL A 70 -19.80 -3.71 21.46
CA VAL A 70 -20.04 -2.62 20.51
C VAL A 70 -21.37 -1.97 20.83
N GLU A 71 -21.32 -0.77 21.40
CA GLU A 71 -22.52 0.02 21.73
C GLU A 71 -23.13 0.68 20.49
N ALA A 72 -22.29 1.07 19.53
CA ALA A 72 -22.69 1.71 18.27
C ALA A 72 -22.17 0.92 17.06
N PRO A 73 -22.90 -0.11 16.59
CA PRO A 73 -22.51 -1.00 15.49
C PRO A 73 -22.15 -0.30 14.19
N GLU A 74 -23.03 0.57 13.71
CA GLU A 74 -22.86 1.19 12.38
C GLU A 74 -21.64 2.14 12.31
N PRO A 75 -21.44 3.07 13.26
CA PRO A 75 -20.21 3.87 13.31
C PRO A 75 -18.95 3.03 13.44
N TYR A 76 -19.00 1.92 14.19
CA TYR A 76 -17.88 1.00 14.34
C TYR A 76 -17.52 0.33 13.01
N VAL A 77 -18.50 -0.28 12.33
CA VAL A 77 -18.30 -0.92 11.03
C VAL A 77 -17.76 0.09 10.02
N ARG A 78 -18.34 1.28 9.94
CA ARG A 78 -17.88 2.33 9.01
C ARG A 78 -16.41 2.68 9.25
N LYS A 79 -16.01 2.87 10.51
CA LYS A 79 -14.61 3.16 10.87
C LYS A 79 -13.68 2.00 10.54
N ALA A 80 -14.07 0.77 10.89
CA ALA A 80 -13.28 -0.43 10.63
C ALA A 80 -13.10 -0.67 9.12
N ALA A 81 -14.17 -0.54 8.34
CA ALA A 81 -14.15 -0.67 6.88
C ALA A 81 -13.28 0.40 6.23
N THR A 82 -13.43 1.68 6.62
CA THR A 82 -12.60 2.78 6.09
C THR A 82 -11.11 2.52 6.37
N ASN A 83 -10.78 2.08 7.59
CA ASN A 83 -9.40 1.74 7.95
C ASN A 83 -8.87 0.54 7.16
N ALA A 84 -9.70 -0.48 6.93
CA ALA A 84 -9.34 -1.64 6.12
C ALA A 84 -9.04 -1.24 4.68
N PHE A 85 -9.91 -0.43 4.06
CA PHE A 85 -9.73 0.10 2.71
C PHE A 85 -8.40 0.85 2.55
N PHE A 86 -8.10 1.81 3.43
CA PHE A 86 -6.85 2.57 3.33
C PHE A 86 -5.60 1.74 3.64
N ARG A 87 -5.72 0.74 4.52
CA ARG A 87 -4.63 -0.20 4.80
C ARG A 87 -4.29 -1.01 3.55
N GLU A 88 -5.30 -1.47 2.82
CA GLU A 88 -5.12 -2.22 1.57
C GLU A 88 -4.50 -1.33 0.48
N ARG A 89 -5.05 -0.12 0.26
CA ARG A 89 -4.47 0.85 -0.68
C ARG A 89 -3.01 1.20 -0.35
N LYS A 90 -2.67 1.30 0.93
CA LYS A 90 -1.27 1.52 1.37
C LYS A 90 -0.40 0.27 1.14
N ARG A 91 -0.96 -0.94 1.24
CA ARG A 91 -0.27 -2.18 0.89
C ARG A 91 0.02 -2.23 -0.60
N ASP A 92 -0.97 -1.96 -1.44
CA ASP A 92 -0.83 -1.94 -2.90
C ASP A 92 0.16 -0.88 -3.36
N ALA A 93 0.10 0.33 -2.78
CA ALA A 93 1.07 1.38 -3.07
C ALA A 93 2.50 0.95 -2.69
N ARG A 94 2.69 0.31 -1.53
CA ARG A 94 4.00 -0.23 -1.13
C ARG A 94 4.47 -1.35 -2.03
N GLN A 95 3.58 -2.23 -2.46
CA GLN A 95 3.90 -3.33 -3.38
C GLN A 95 4.31 -2.78 -4.75
N ALA A 96 3.53 -1.84 -5.30
CA ALA A 96 3.87 -1.14 -6.54
C ALA A 96 5.21 -0.39 -6.42
N ASP A 97 5.49 0.23 -5.28
CA ASP A 97 6.78 0.87 -5.05
C ASP A 97 7.92 -0.13 -4.90
N ALA A 98 7.70 -1.30 -4.28
CA ALA A 98 8.66 -2.39 -4.22
C ALA A 98 8.97 -2.96 -5.62
N GLU A 99 7.96 -3.13 -6.47
CA GLU A 99 8.13 -3.56 -7.86
C GLU A 99 8.94 -2.54 -8.66
N LYS A 100 8.61 -1.24 -8.54
CA LYS A 100 9.37 -0.23 -9.24
C LYS A 100 10.80 -0.10 -8.67
N ARG A 101 11.05 -0.38 -7.38
CA ARG A 101 12.39 -0.51 -6.79
C ARG A 101 13.16 -1.67 -7.42
N ALA A 102 12.54 -2.84 -7.55
CA ALA A 102 13.15 -4.01 -8.18
C ALA A 102 13.51 -3.74 -9.65
N VAL A 103 12.61 -3.12 -10.42
CA VAL A 103 12.89 -2.71 -11.81
C VAL A 103 14.08 -1.76 -11.87
N LEU A 104 14.12 -0.77 -10.99
CA LEU A 104 15.19 0.22 -10.97
C LEU A 104 16.54 -0.35 -10.54
N ALA A 105 16.55 -1.24 -9.55
CA ALA A 105 17.73 -2.00 -9.17
C ALA A 105 18.24 -2.85 -10.35
N GLY A 106 17.34 -3.51 -11.10
CA GLY A 106 17.67 -4.24 -12.32
C GLY A 106 18.23 -3.37 -13.46
N LEU A 107 17.73 -2.13 -13.60
CA LEU A 107 18.27 -1.16 -14.56
C LEU A 107 19.71 -0.75 -14.25
N LEU A 108 20.03 -0.57 -12.97
CA LEU A 108 21.37 -0.23 -12.49
C LEU A 108 22.30 -1.44 -12.50
N ASN A 109 21.77 -2.65 -12.31
CA ASN A 109 22.58 -3.87 -12.19
C ASN A 109 22.04 -5.07 -13.00
N PRO A 110 22.05 -5.01 -14.35
CA PRO A 110 21.51 -6.10 -15.19
C PRO A 110 22.35 -7.39 -15.19
N ARG A 111 23.52 -7.42 -14.53
CA ARG A 111 24.45 -8.58 -14.52
C ARG A 111 24.91 -8.99 -13.12
N GLY A 112 24.29 -8.47 -12.05
CA GLY A 112 24.74 -8.71 -10.67
C GLY A 112 26.14 -8.16 -10.33
N ARG A 113 26.79 -7.45 -11.25
CA ARG A 113 28.17 -6.96 -11.10
C ARG A 113 28.20 -5.54 -10.51
N SER A 114 27.88 -5.47 -9.22
CA SER A 114 28.30 -4.49 -8.20
C SER A 114 27.22 -4.49 -7.12
N GLY A 115 27.57 -4.64 -5.85
CA GLY A 115 26.65 -4.76 -4.72
C GLY A 115 25.85 -3.50 -4.36
N ARG A 116 25.41 -2.71 -5.35
CA ARG A 116 24.57 -1.54 -5.14
C ARG A 116 23.12 -1.97 -5.01
N GLU A 117 22.75 -2.37 -3.81
CA GLU A 117 21.35 -2.52 -3.40
C GLU A 117 20.78 -1.12 -3.09
N LEU A 118 19.62 -0.80 -3.66
CA LEU A 118 18.87 0.41 -3.29
C LEU A 118 18.13 0.10 -1.99
N ASP A 119 18.80 0.35 -0.88
CA ASP A 119 18.45 -0.20 0.43
C ASP A 119 17.38 0.61 1.17
N ASP A 120 17.10 1.86 0.74
CA ASP A 120 16.12 2.74 1.39
C ASP A 120 15.17 3.47 0.40
N ALA A 121 14.05 3.96 0.94
CA ALA A 121 13.02 4.66 0.19
C ALA A 121 13.50 6.02 -0.38
N ASP A 122 14.50 6.64 0.26
CA ASP A 122 15.03 7.94 -0.12
C ASP A 122 15.97 7.82 -1.33
N ASP A 123 16.77 6.74 -1.40
CA ASP A 123 17.62 6.39 -2.54
C ASP A 123 16.76 6.15 -3.76
N TYR A 124 15.62 5.49 -3.57
CA TYR A 124 14.65 5.26 -4.63
C TYR A 124 14.02 6.56 -5.17
N ALA A 125 13.50 7.42 -4.29
CA ALA A 125 12.93 8.70 -4.68
C ALA A 125 13.95 9.60 -5.38
N TRP A 126 15.20 9.58 -4.91
CA TRP A 126 16.31 10.29 -5.53
C TRP A 126 16.61 9.78 -6.93
N VAL A 127 16.72 8.45 -7.14
CA VAL A 127 17.00 7.91 -8.47
C VAL A 127 15.85 8.21 -9.44
N GLN A 128 14.59 8.18 -9.00
CA GLN A 128 13.48 8.64 -9.83
C GLN A 128 13.63 10.09 -10.28
N MET A 129 14.08 10.98 -9.39
CA MET A 129 14.36 12.37 -9.72
C MET A 129 15.48 12.46 -10.76
N VAL A 130 16.58 11.76 -10.54
CA VAL A 130 17.76 11.79 -11.45
C VAL A 130 17.44 11.17 -12.82
N ILE A 131 16.57 10.17 -12.90
CA ILE A 131 16.09 9.64 -14.18
C ILE A 131 15.35 10.71 -14.99
N LYS A 132 14.58 11.60 -14.33
CA LYS A 132 13.90 12.70 -15.01
C LYS A 132 14.91 13.68 -15.64
N ASP A 133 16.07 13.84 -15.00
CA ASP A 133 17.17 14.73 -15.41
C ASP A 133 18.14 14.10 -16.42
N LEU A 134 17.97 12.82 -16.76
CA LEU A 134 18.74 12.22 -17.84
C LEU A 134 18.44 12.93 -19.18
N PRO A 135 19.44 13.04 -20.07
CA PRO A 135 19.22 13.48 -21.43
C PRO A 135 18.04 12.71 -22.07
N PRO A 136 17.16 13.37 -22.85
CA PRO A 136 15.88 12.78 -23.27
C PRO A 136 15.99 11.38 -23.88
N ARG A 137 17.02 11.16 -24.70
CA ARG A 137 17.26 9.88 -25.38
C ARG A 137 17.67 8.76 -24.42
N GLN A 138 18.48 9.09 -23.42
CA GLN A 138 18.90 8.16 -22.37
C GLN A 138 17.72 7.77 -21.49
N ARG A 139 16.90 8.76 -21.11
CA ARG A 139 15.66 8.52 -20.35
C ARG A 139 14.69 7.61 -21.10
N GLN A 140 14.45 7.88 -22.38
CA GLN A 140 13.58 7.05 -23.24
C GLN A 140 14.05 5.59 -23.31
N VAL A 141 15.36 5.39 -23.53
CA VAL A 141 15.95 4.04 -23.53
C VAL A 141 15.78 3.34 -22.18
N MET A 142 16.07 4.02 -21.07
CA MET A 142 15.93 3.43 -19.73
C MET A 142 14.48 3.09 -19.39
N LEU A 143 13.50 3.92 -19.81
CA LEU A 143 12.08 3.62 -19.66
C LEU A 143 11.63 2.42 -20.49
N GLY A 144 12.17 2.25 -21.70
CA GLY A 144 11.93 1.07 -22.52
C GLY A 144 12.42 -0.21 -21.85
N ILE A 145 13.66 -0.20 -21.34
CA ILE A 145 14.23 -1.33 -20.60
C ILE A 145 13.43 -1.60 -19.32
N ALA A 146 12.99 -0.56 -18.61
CA ALA A 146 12.18 -0.68 -17.39
C ALA A 146 10.83 -1.38 -17.65
N LYS A 147 10.30 -1.22 -18.86
CA LYS A 147 9.07 -1.87 -19.34
C LYS A 147 9.32 -3.28 -19.90
N GLY A 148 10.55 -3.81 -19.78
CA GLY A 148 10.91 -5.14 -20.27
C GLY A 148 11.07 -5.24 -21.80
N LEU A 149 11.18 -4.12 -22.50
CA LEU A 149 11.36 -4.13 -23.96
C LEU A 149 12.79 -4.53 -24.34
N SER A 150 12.93 -5.29 -25.44
CA SER A 150 14.23 -5.65 -26.00
C SER A 150 14.90 -4.44 -26.66
N ASN A 151 16.22 -4.50 -26.84
CA ASN A 151 16.95 -3.39 -27.45
C ASN A 151 16.51 -3.15 -28.90
N GLU A 152 16.11 -4.21 -29.62
CA GLU A 152 15.61 -4.16 -30.99
C GLU A 152 14.27 -3.43 -31.06
N VAL A 153 13.35 -3.73 -30.13
CA VAL A 153 12.07 -3.04 -30.01
C VAL A 153 12.28 -1.57 -29.66
N ILE A 154 13.17 -1.26 -28.71
CA ILE A 154 13.50 0.12 -28.34
C ILE A 154 14.14 0.87 -29.51
N ALA A 155 15.04 0.23 -30.24
CA ALA A 155 15.69 0.78 -31.43
C ALA A 155 14.65 1.19 -32.49
N SER A 156 13.72 0.28 -32.79
CA SER A 156 12.61 0.52 -33.72
C SER A 156 11.72 1.67 -33.25
N LEU A 157 11.24 1.65 -32.01
CA LEU A 157 10.36 2.68 -31.45
C LEU A 157 10.99 4.08 -31.43
N LEU A 158 12.29 4.14 -31.20
CA LEU A 158 12.99 5.41 -31.10
C LEU A 158 13.57 5.88 -32.45
N GLY A 159 13.61 5.03 -33.48
CA GLY A 159 14.25 5.36 -34.76
C GLY A 159 15.76 5.47 -34.65
N ILE A 160 16.41 4.61 -33.85
CA ILE A 160 17.87 4.49 -33.73
C ILE A 160 18.29 3.03 -33.92
N ASN A 161 19.59 2.79 -34.10
CA ASN A 161 20.12 1.43 -34.16
C ASN A 161 20.33 0.83 -32.76
N GLU A 162 20.39 -0.50 -32.69
CA GLU A 162 20.60 -1.24 -31.45
C GLU A 162 21.93 -0.88 -30.72
N PRO A 163 23.07 -0.66 -31.41
CA PRO A 163 24.28 -0.12 -30.78
C PRO A 163 24.06 1.22 -30.05
N ASN A 164 23.26 2.12 -30.61
CA ASN A 164 22.91 3.40 -30.00
C ASN A 164 22.02 3.21 -28.76
N VAL A 165 21.13 2.21 -28.75
CA VAL A 165 20.37 1.85 -27.55
C VAL A 165 21.33 1.41 -26.45
N ARG A 166 22.27 0.50 -26.76
CA ARG A 166 23.28 0.02 -25.81
C ARG A 166 24.18 1.14 -25.27
N SER A 167 24.63 2.06 -26.14
CA SER A 167 25.46 3.19 -25.72
C SER A 167 24.69 4.18 -24.85
N ASN A 168 23.45 4.53 -25.21
CA ASN A 168 22.58 5.38 -24.39
C ASN A 168 22.30 4.76 -23.03
N ALA A 169 22.01 3.45 -22.96
CA ALA A 169 21.81 2.74 -21.70
C ALA A 169 23.07 2.76 -20.82
N ARG A 170 24.25 2.53 -21.40
CA ARG A 170 25.55 2.62 -20.67
C ARG A 170 25.79 4.03 -20.13
N HIS A 171 25.55 5.06 -20.93
CA HIS A 171 25.74 6.45 -20.52
C HIS A 171 24.73 6.89 -19.45
N ALA A 172 23.49 6.42 -19.54
CA ALA A 172 22.46 6.64 -18.54
C ALA A 172 22.86 6.03 -17.19
N ARG A 173 23.26 4.76 -17.16
CA ARG A 173 23.69 4.06 -15.95
C ARG A 173 24.83 4.78 -15.24
N ARG A 174 25.89 5.16 -15.98
CA ARG A 174 27.02 5.93 -15.41
C ARG A 174 26.60 7.25 -14.77
N ARG A 175 25.60 7.94 -15.33
CA ARG A 175 25.07 9.18 -14.74
C ARG A 175 24.32 8.89 -13.43
N LEU A 176 23.49 7.85 -13.42
CA LEU A 176 22.76 7.44 -12.22
C LEU A 176 23.70 6.98 -11.10
N GLU A 177 24.72 6.19 -11.43
CA GLU A 177 25.76 5.75 -10.48
C GLU A 177 26.47 6.92 -9.81
N LYS A 178 26.93 7.91 -10.60
CA LYS A 178 27.59 9.11 -10.06
C LYS A 178 26.67 9.91 -9.15
N SER A 179 25.39 10.01 -9.49
CA SER A 179 24.42 10.74 -8.67
C SER A 179 24.15 10.04 -7.33
N LEU A 180 24.11 8.71 -7.32
CA LEU A 180 23.99 7.92 -6.10
C LEU A 180 25.22 8.09 -5.20
N ASP A 181 26.42 8.07 -5.78
CA ASP A 181 27.66 8.31 -5.03
C ASP A 181 27.68 9.71 -4.41
N LEU A 182 27.28 10.73 -5.18
CA LEU A 182 27.17 12.11 -4.70
C LEU A 182 26.15 12.24 -3.55
N LYS A 183 24.98 11.60 -3.67
CA LYS A 183 23.96 11.60 -2.62
C LYS A 183 24.50 10.99 -1.32
N LYS A 184 25.20 9.85 -1.40
CA LYS A 184 25.82 9.19 -0.24
C LYS A 184 26.86 10.09 0.44
N MET A 185 27.70 10.76 -0.35
CA MET A 185 28.66 11.75 0.17
C MET A 185 27.96 12.88 0.94
N ILE A 186 26.84 13.40 0.41
CA ILE A 186 26.08 14.49 1.04
C ILE A 186 25.35 14.00 2.30
N SER A 187 24.84 12.77 2.33
CA SER A 187 24.14 12.20 3.49
C SER A 187 25.10 11.65 4.57
N GLY A 188 26.42 11.80 4.41
CA GLY A 188 27.42 11.31 5.36
C GLY A 188 27.63 9.78 5.33
N ARG A 189 27.04 9.07 4.35
CA ARG A 189 27.23 7.63 4.14
C ARG A 189 28.46 7.44 3.24
N ALA A 190 29.50 6.78 3.73
CA ALA A 190 30.73 6.60 2.95
C ALA A 190 30.43 5.94 1.58
N PRO A 191 30.94 6.48 0.46
CA PRO A 191 30.80 5.84 -0.83
C PRO A 191 31.57 4.51 -0.84
N GLU A 192 30.89 3.43 -1.26
CA GLU A 192 31.53 2.13 -1.52
C GLU A 192 32.68 2.34 -2.53
N PRO A 193 33.93 1.92 -2.24
CA PRO A 193 35.05 2.14 -3.14
C PRO A 193 34.79 1.37 -4.45
N GLY A 194 34.56 2.13 -5.52
CA GLY A 194 34.44 1.59 -6.86
C GLY A 194 35.72 0.84 -7.21
N LYS A 195 35.64 -0.50 -7.25
CA LYS A 195 36.78 -1.32 -7.71
C LYS A 195 37.02 -1.00 -9.18
N GLY A 196 38.03 -0.15 -9.40
CA GLY A 196 38.58 0.15 -10.71
C GLY A 196 38.91 -1.16 -11.43
N GLY A 197 38.59 -1.19 -12.72
CA GLY A 197 38.96 -2.30 -13.58
C GLY A 197 40.47 -2.47 -13.54
N SER A 198 40.92 -3.67 -13.15
CA SER A 198 42.28 -4.11 -13.45
C SER A 198 42.42 -4.25 -14.97
N ALA A 199 43.58 -3.76 -15.42
CA ALA A 199 44.13 -3.88 -16.76
C ALA A 199 44.21 -5.33 -17.26
#